data_AF-A0AAD7JLM4-F1
#
_entry.id   AF-A0AAD7JLM4-F1
#
_cell.length_a   1.000
_cell.length_b   1.000
_cell.length_c   1.000
_cell.angle_alpha   90.00
_cell.angle_beta   90.00
_cell.angle_gamma   90.00
#
_symmetry.space_group_name_H-M   'P 1'
#
loop_
_entity.id
_entity.type
_entity.pdbx_description
1 polymer ?
#
loop_
_entity_poly.entity_id
_entity_poly.type
_entity_poly.pdbx_seq_one_letter_code
_entity_poly.pdbx_strand_id
1 'polypeptide(L)'
;EPLICRSTHNTRIERLWVEVGSQFARRWRAFFYRLEALHSLDRSNPHHLWLLHLLFLDLINEDCQDFRAEWNCHPISGEGHDMSPEDMCFVGQVREGMYNDDCEGVHPNVIQRYYGTHGHKVRRAPGQTGAGQLDDEEISLPPSDIEDDSSEEEEEDLGQQIEDAHADEFHHEAVSVPKHANPFDDDESMQLFYDSLEEAMQADLVPAGYGLLPHEWDEDGYPAFEVLKSGRGGKKLRVALPDSIWRPRAEMWARALYILDQITYQNEAS
;
A
#
# COMPACT_ATOMS: atom_id res chain seq x y z
N GLU A 1 2.55 -41.43 -9.70
CA GLU A 1 1.70 -40.31 -9.24
C GLU A 1 2.52 -39.03 -9.33
N PRO A 2 2.13 -38.03 -10.14
CA PRO A 2 2.75 -36.72 -10.04
C PRO A 2 1.97 -35.87 -9.02
N LEU A 3 2.70 -35.33 -8.05
CA LEU A 3 2.19 -34.43 -7.01
C LEU A 3 1.85 -33.07 -7.65
N ILE A 4 0.56 -32.71 -7.67
CA ILE A 4 0.11 -31.38 -8.07
C ILE A 4 0.42 -30.41 -6.92
N CYS A 5 1.50 -29.63 -7.06
CA CYS A 5 1.83 -28.57 -6.11
C CYS A 5 0.88 -27.38 -6.33
N ARG A 6 -0.07 -27.17 -5.40
CA ARG A 6 -0.79 -25.89 -5.26
C ARG A 6 0.24 -24.79 -4.96
N SER A 7 0.22 -23.68 -5.71
CA SER A 7 1.03 -22.51 -5.36
C SER A 7 0.56 -21.92 -4.02
N THR A 8 1.22 -22.31 -2.94
CA THR A 8 1.11 -21.74 -1.58
C THR A 8 1.97 -20.48 -1.44
N HIS A 9 2.59 -20.03 -2.54
CA HIS A 9 3.68 -19.04 -2.53
C HIS A 9 3.21 -17.62 -2.23
N ASN A 10 1.99 -17.23 -2.64
CA ASN A 10 1.48 -15.85 -2.45
C ASN A 10 0.74 -15.63 -1.11
N THR A 11 0.43 -16.70 -0.38
CA THR A 11 -0.37 -16.63 0.85
C THR A 11 0.26 -15.72 1.91
N ARG A 12 1.60 -15.63 1.96
CA ARG A 12 2.31 -14.78 2.91
C ARG A 12 2.20 -13.29 2.55
N ILE A 13 2.32 -12.95 1.27
CA ILE A 13 2.16 -11.58 0.78
C ILE A 13 0.72 -11.11 0.95
N GLU A 14 -0.27 -11.97 0.66
CA GLU A 14 -1.68 -11.66 0.91
C GLU A 14 -1.98 -11.40 2.38
N ARG A 15 -1.44 -12.23 3.30
CA ARG A 15 -1.56 -12.00 4.75
C ARG A 15 -0.89 -10.69 5.17
N LEU A 16 0.29 -10.39 4.63
CA LEU A 16 0.97 -9.11 4.86
C LEU A 16 0.07 -7.93 4.46
N TRP A 17 -0.54 -7.96 3.27
CA TRP A 17 -1.44 -6.89 2.82
C TRP A 17 -2.70 -6.76 3.71
N VAL A 18 -3.23 -7.86 4.21
CA VAL A 18 -4.34 -7.85 5.18
C VAL A 18 -3.92 -7.15 6.48
N GLU A 19 -2.71 -7.43 6.96
CA GLU A 19 -2.13 -6.85 8.18
C GLU A 19 -1.82 -5.36 8.02
N VAL A 20 -1.11 -4.97 6.96
CA VAL A 20 -0.90 -3.55 6.58
C VAL A 20 -2.23 -2.80 6.54
N GLY A 21 -3.23 -3.40 5.88
CA GLY A 21 -4.58 -2.88 5.82
C GLY A 21 -5.20 -2.68 7.20
N SER A 22 -5.15 -3.72 8.03
CA SER A 22 -5.75 -3.75 9.36
C SER A 22 -5.10 -2.77 10.34
N GLN A 23 -3.76 -2.68 10.32
CA GLN A 23 -2.99 -2.01 11.34
C GLN A 23 -3.00 -0.50 11.21
N PHE A 24 -2.82 0.07 10.00
CA PHE A 24 -2.83 1.53 9.86
C PHE A 24 -3.54 2.03 8.60
N ALA A 25 -3.39 1.37 7.45
CA ALA A 25 -3.85 1.92 6.17
C ALA A 25 -5.37 2.16 6.11
N ARG A 26 -6.19 1.30 6.73
CA ARG A 26 -7.65 1.52 6.81
C ARG A 26 -8.03 2.75 7.64
N ARG A 27 -7.26 3.10 8.67
CA ARG A 27 -7.52 4.27 9.52
C ARG A 27 -7.22 5.56 8.79
N TRP A 28 -6.09 5.63 8.08
CA TRP A 28 -5.79 6.76 7.19
C TRP A 28 -6.82 6.92 6.08
N ARG A 29 -7.23 5.82 5.45
CA ARG A 29 -8.30 5.86 4.44
C ARG A 29 -9.61 6.39 5.02
N ALA A 30 -10.02 5.90 6.18
CA ALA A 30 -11.19 6.39 6.91
C ALA A 30 -11.08 7.88 7.24
N PHE A 31 -9.90 8.33 7.68
CA PHE A 31 -9.64 9.73 7.96
C PHE A 31 -9.78 10.62 6.71
N PHE A 32 -9.25 10.20 5.56
CA PHE A 32 -9.40 10.98 4.32
C PHE A 32 -10.85 11.07 3.83
N TYR A 33 -11.65 10.00 3.96
CA TYR A 33 -13.09 10.10 3.67
C TYR A 33 -13.81 11.07 4.61
N ARG A 34 -13.40 11.11 5.89
CA ARG A 34 -13.92 12.11 6.83
C ARG A 34 -13.53 13.52 6.42
N LEU A 35 -12.28 13.75 5.99
CA LEU A 35 -11.86 15.05 5.48
C LEU A 35 -12.71 15.48 4.27
N GLU A 36 -13.01 14.56 3.35
CA GLU A 36 -13.86 14.84 2.17
C GLU A 36 -15.30 15.14 2.58
N ALA A 37 -15.83 14.43 3.58
CA ALA A 37 -17.22 14.58 4.01
C ALA A 37 -17.47 15.81 4.90
N LEU A 38 -16.53 16.17 5.79
CA LEU A 38 -16.76 17.16 6.85
C LEU A 38 -15.84 18.38 6.77
N HIS A 39 -14.64 18.26 6.19
CA HIS A 39 -13.58 19.25 6.32
C HIS A 39 -13.15 19.84 4.98
N SER A 40 -14.06 19.86 4.00
CA SER A 40 -13.91 20.53 2.70
C SER A 40 -12.75 20.04 1.83
N LEU A 41 -12.28 18.81 2.03
CA LEU A 41 -11.28 18.21 1.14
C LEU A 41 -11.90 17.86 -0.21
N ASP A 42 -11.53 18.62 -1.25
CA ASP A 42 -11.73 18.21 -2.65
C ASP A 42 -10.55 17.36 -3.17
N ARG A 43 -10.81 16.09 -3.49
CA ARG A 43 -9.84 15.15 -4.10
C ARG A 43 -9.48 15.48 -5.55
N SER A 44 -10.23 16.35 -6.21
CA SER A 44 -9.96 16.77 -7.59
C SER A 44 -9.04 17.98 -7.65
N ASN A 45 -8.89 18.70 -6.54
CA ASN A 45 -8.03 19.87 -6.44
C ASN A 45 -6.56 19.45 -6.20
N PRO A 46 -5.63 19.76 -7.13
CA PRO A 46 -4.23 19.40 -6.99
C PRO A 46 -3.52 20.08 -5.81
N HIS A 47 -3.99 21.26 -5.37
CA HIS A 47 -3.43 21.98 -4.21
C HIS A 47 -3.81 21.29 -2.90
N HIS A 48 -5.03 20.75 -2.83
CA HIS A 48 -5.47 19.97 -1.67
C HIS A 48 -4.66 18.67 -1.54
N LEU A 49 -4.40 18.00 -2.65
CA LEU A 49 -3.56 16.79 -2.67
C LEU A 49 -2.11 17.11 -2.28
N TRP A 50 -1.57 18.22 -2.75
CA TRP A 50 -0.26 18.71 -2.32
C TRP A 50 -0.24 18.96 -0.81
N LEU A 51 -1.27 19.62 -0.28
CA LEU A 51 -1.37 19.92 1.14
C LEU A 51 -1.50 18.66 1.99
N LEU A 52 -2.27 17.65 1.53
CA LEU A 52 -2.35 16.35 2.19
C LEU A 52 -0.99 15.68 2.28
N HIS A 53 -0.21 15.70 1.19
CA HIS A 53 1.13 15.15 1.18
C HIS A 53 2.04 15.91 2.14
N LEU A 54 2.01 17.24 2.10
CA LEU A 54 2.83 18.08 2.98
C LEU A 54 2.57 17.79 4.46
N LEU A 55 1.31 17.60 4.86
CA LEU A 55 0.92 17.46 6.26
C LEU A 55 1.03 16.03 6.80
N PHE A 56 0.72 15.04 5.97
CA PHE A 56 0.46 13.68 6.46
C PHE A 56 1.38 12.62 5.88
N LEU A 57 2.15 12.90 4.83
CA LEU A 57 3.02 11.89 4.22
C LEU A 57 4.08 11.37 5.19
N ASP A 58 4.70 12.27 5.96
CA ASP A 58 5.71 11.88 6.95
C ASP A 58 5.10 11.03 8.07
N LEU A 59 3.91 11.36 8.54
CA LEU A 59 3.18 10.57 9.54
C LEU A 59 2.77 9.19 9.01
N ILE A 60 2.40 9.10 7.74
CA ILE A 60 2.10 7.82 7.09
C ILE A 60 3.39 6.99 6.95
N ASN A 61 4.51 7.63 6.61
CA ASN A 61 5.80 6.97 6.52
C ASN A 61 6.30 6.48 7.88
N GLU A 62 6.07 7.24 8.95
CA GLU A 62 6.34 6.82 10.33
C GLU A 62 5.50 5.57 10.68
N ASP A 63 4.18 5.60 10.45
CA ASP A 63 3.32 4.42 10.65
C ASP A 63 3.79 3.20 9.82
N CYS A 64 4.32 3.43 8.61
CA CYS A 64 4.90 2.36 7.78
C CYS A 64 6.20 1.80 8.40
N GLN A 65 7.04 2.65 8.97
CA GLN A 65 8.29 2.25 9.62
C GLN A 65 8.01 1.48 10.91
N ASP A 66 7.06 1.93 11.72
CA ASP A 66 6.60 1.25 12.93
C ASP A 66 6.04 -0.12 12.59
N PHE A 67 5.16 -0.20 11.58
CA PHE A 67 4.66 -1.48 11.07
C PHE A 67 5.80 -2.40 10.64
N ARG A 68 6.79 -1.89 9.90
CA ARG A 68 7.93 -2.69 9.46
C ARG A 68 8.73 -3.23 10.66
N ALA A 69 8.97 -2.39 11.67
CA ALA A 69 9.71 -2.78 12.86
C ALA A 69 8.97 -3.86 13.66
N GLU A 70 7.67 -3.67 13.92
CA GLU A 70 6.83 -4.66 14.57
C GLU A 70 6.76 -5.94 13.75
N TRP A 71 6.63 -5.81 12.43
CA TRP A 71 6.51 -6.95 11.55
C TRP A 71 7.80 -7.78 11.49
N ASN A 72 8.96 -7.14 11.48
CA ASN A 72 10.23 -7.87 11.44
C ASN A 72 10.51 -8.66 12.73
N CYS A 73 9.93 -8.23 13.85
CA CYS A 73 10.05 -8.87 15.16
C CYS A 73 8.95 -9.90 15.43
N HIS A 74 7.91 -10.01 14.60
CA HIS A 74 6.79 -10.91 14.88
C HIS A 74 7.17 -12.37 14.59
N PRO A 75 6.89 -13.32 15.51
CA PRO A 75 7.19 -14.72 15.29
C PRO A 75 6.24 -15.32 14.25
N ILE A 76 6.81 -15.93 13.20
CA ILE A 76 6.01 -16.58 12.15
C ILE A 76 5.77 -18.04 12.53
N SER A 77 4.54 -18.33 12.96
CA SER A 77 4.12 -19.71 13.25
C SER A 77 4.02 -20.56 11.97
N GLY A 78 4.51 -21.80 12.05
CA GLY A 78 4.55 -22.76 10.94
C GLY A 78 5.96 -23.29 10.69
N GLU A 79 6.32 -23.52 9.41
CA GLU A 79 7.65 -24.03 9.00
C GLU A 79 8.82 -23.12 9.37
N GLY A 80 8.56 -21.88 9.81
CA GLY A 80 9.57 -20.94 10.31
C GLY A 80 10.01 -21.16 11.76
N HIS A 81 9.58 -22.25 12.42
CA HIS A 81 9.95 -22.61 13.79
C HIS A 81 9.67 -21.51 14.85
N ASP A 82 8.61 -20.71 14.67
CA ASP A 82 8.26 -19.58 15.53
C ASP A 82 9.36 -18.49 15.63
N MET A 83 10.26 -18.43 14.64
CA MET A 83 11.28 -17.38 14.54
C MET A 83 10.71 -16.13 13.87
N SER A 84 11.21 -14.96 14.26
CA SER A 84 10.87 -13.72 13.59
C SER A 84 11.56 -13.60 12.21
N PRO A 85 11.05 -12.78 11.28
CA PRO A 85 11.76 -12.44 10.05
C PRO A 85 13.21 -11.99 10.29
N GLU A 86 13.44 -11.21 11.34
CA GLU A 86 14.79 -10.77 11.72
C GLU A 86 15.67 -11.94 12.16
N ASP A 87 15.15 -12.85 13.00
CA ASP A 87 15.86 -14.06 13.41
C ASP A 87 16.20 -14.97 12.21
N MET A 88 15.25 -15.15 11.29
CA MET A 88 15.46 -15.92 10.06
C MET A 88 16.54 -15.31 9.18
N CYS A 89 16.53 -13.98 9.01
CA CYS A 89 17.55 -13.26 8.26
C CYS A 89 18.94 -13.42 8.92
N PHE A 90 19.02 -13.22 10.22
CA PHE A 90 20.24 -13.37 10.99
C PHE A 90 20.81 -14.80 10.91
N VAL A 91 19.96 -15.82 11.12
CA VAL A 91 20.35 -17.22 11.00
C VAL A 91 20.82 -17.54 9.58
N GLY A 92 20.14 -17.02 8.56
CA GLY A 92 20.55 -17.15 7.16
C GLY A 92 21.93 -16.56 6.91
N GLN A 93 22.17 -15.33 7.34
CA GLN A 93 23.47 -14.66 7.21
C GLN A 93 24.61 -15.40 7.91
N VAL A 94 24.33 -15.99 9.09
CA VAL A 94 25.33 -16.76 9.85
C VAL A 94 25.63 -18.12 9.21
N ARG A 95 24.65 -18.77 8.60
CA ARG A 95 24.79 -20.12 8.01
C ARG A 95 25.32 -20.10 6.58
N GLU A 96 24.77 -19.21 5.75
CA GLU A 96 24.99 -19.18 4.29
C GLU A 96 25.91 -18.02 3.87
N GLY A 97 26.30 -17.16 4.80
CA GLY A 97 27.11 -15.96 4.54
C GLY A 97 26.26 -14.72 4.29
N MET A 98 26.91 -13.56 4.23
CA MET A 98 26.22 -12.29 3.96
C MET A 98 25.65 -12.28 2.55
N TYR A 99 24.37 -11.96 2.43
CA TYR A 99 23.75 -11.68 1.14
C TYR A 99 24.39 -10.41 0.57
N ASN A 100 25.11 -10.54 -0.55
CA ASN A 100 25.48 -9.38 -1.36
C ASN A 100 24.35 -9.16 -2.35
N ASP A 101 23.77 -7.96 -2.34
CA ASP A 101 22.83 -7.57 -3.37
C ASP A 101 23.63 -7.27 -4.65
N ASP A 102 23.65 -8.22 -5.57
CA ASP A 102 24.32 -8.07 -6.88
C ASP A 102 23.72 -6.94 -7.73
N CYS A 103 22.57 -6.40 -7.32
CA CYS A 103 21.90 -5.25 -7.93
C CYS A 103 22.15 -3.92 -7.20
N GLU A 104 22.97 -3.89 -6.14
CA GLU A 104 23.28 -2.66 -5.42
C GLU A 104 23.93 -1.62 -6.35
N GLY A 105 23.29 -0.46 -6.51
CA GLY A 105 23.74 0.61 -7.42
C GLY A 105 23.45 0.37 -8.91
N VAL A 106 22.77 -0.71 -9.27
CA VAL A 106 22.36 -1.00 -10.65
C VAL A 106 21.10 -0.21 -11.00
N HIS A 107 21.09 0.46 -12.15
CA HIS A 107 19.95 1.25 -12.59
C HIS A 107 18.70 0.36 -12.77
N PRO A 108 17.50 0.77 -12.33
CA PRO A 108 16.27 -0.05 -12.38
C PRO A 108 15.97 -0.66 -13.76
N ASN A 109 16.19 0.08 -14.85
CA ASN A 109 16.03 -0.42 -16.22
C ASN A 109 16.94 -1.60 -16.56
N VAL A 110 18.13 -1.70 -15.93
CA VAL A 110 19.07 -2.80 -16.11
C VAL A 110 18.59 -4.02 -15.33
N ILE A 111 18.13 -3.82 -14.10
CA ILE A 111 17.49 -4.87 -13.29
C ILE A 111 16.27 -5.42 -14.05
N GLN A 112 15.40 -4.56 -14.56
CA GLN A 112 14.23 -4.96 -15.35
C GLN A 112 14.60 -5.69 -16.65
N ARG A 113 15.75 -5.38 -17.26
CA ARG A 113 16.20 -6.04 -18.48
C ARG A 113 16.70 -7.47 -18.25
N TYR A 114 17.36 -7.73 -17.12
CA TYR A 114 18.00 -9.01 -16.84
C TYR A 114 17.22 -9.89 -15.86
N TYR A 115 16.43 -9.29 -14.98
CA TYR A 115 15.60 -9.97 -13.97
C TYR A 115 14.10 -9.68 -14.14
N GLY A 116 13.71 -8.92 -15.16
CA GLY A 116 12.29 -8.72 -15.48
C GLY A 116 11.69 -9.98 -16.09
N THR A 117 10.41 -10.20 -15.82
CA THR A 117 9.71 -11.46 -16.11
C THR A 117 9.30 -11.64 -17.58
N HIS A 118 9.68 -10.73 -18.48
CA HIS A 118 9.14 -10.66 -19.84
C HIS A 118 9.79 -11.67 -20.81
N GLY A 119 9.49 -12.97 -20.64
CA GLY A 119 9.88 -14.09 -21.50
C GLY A 119 8.90 -14.39 -22.64
N HIS A 120 9.31 -15.24 -23.60
CA HIS A 120 8.60 -15.51 -24.86
C HIS A 120 7.48 -16.58 -24.68
N LYS A 121 6.20 -16.18 -24.85
CA LYS A 121 5.00 -17.03 -24.62
C LYS A 121 5.01 -18.40 -25.33
N VAL A 122 4.95 -19.51 -24.57
CA VAL A 122 4.77 -20.89 -25.09
C VAL A 122 3.29 -21.29 -25.13
N ARG A 123 2.82 -21.87 -26.25
CA ARG A 123 1.43 -22.33 -26.44
C ARG A 123 1.21 -23.74 -25.90
N ARG A 124 0.32 -23.90 -24.90
CA ARG A 124 -0.08 -25.21 -24.35
C ARG A 124 -1.28 -25.83 -25.10
N ALA A 125 -1.37 -27.16 -25.05
CA ALA A 125 -2.45 -27.91 -25.69
C ALA A 125 -3.80 -27.75 -24.94
N PRO A 126 -4.94 -27.85 -25.63
CA PRO A 126 -6.25 -27.59 -25.02
C PRO A 126 -6.57 -28.61 -23.91
N GLY A 127 -6.88 -28.12 -22.71
CA GLY A 127 -7.37 -28.94 -21.59
C GLY A 127 -6.43 -29.10 -20.40
N GLN A 128 -5.18 -28.62 -20.50
CA GLN A 128 -4.27 -28.62 -19.36
C GLN A 128 -4.44 -27.33 -18.56
N THR A 129 -5.41 -27.32 -17.63
CA THR A 129 -5.48 -26.29 -16.59
C THR A 129 -4.47 -26.64 -15.49
N GLY A 130 -3.56 -25.73 -15.17
CA GLY A 130 -2.57 -25.87 -14.09
C GLY A 130 -3.15 -25.93 -12.67
N ALA A 131 -4.44 -26.25 -12.54
CA ALA A 131 -5.09 -26.61 -11.31
C ALA A 131 -5.61 -28.05 -11.48
N GLY A 132 -5.09 -28.98 -10.69
CA GLY A 132 -5.56 -30.37 -10.68
C GLY A 132 -7.07 -30.45 -10.48
N GLN A 133 -7.77 -30.81 -11.55
CA GLN A 133 -9.16 -31.25 -11.52
C GLN A 133 -9.14 -32.78 -11.57
N LEU A 134 -9.53 -33.42 -10.47
CA LEU A 134 -9.83 -34.85 -10.46
C LEU A 134 -11.14 -35.06 -11.21
N ASP A 135 -11.17 -35.97 -12.16
CA ASP A 135 -12.35 -36.79 -12.43
C ASP A 135 -11.85 -38.21 -12.76
N ASP A 136 -12.38 -39.17 -11.99
CA ASP A 136 -12.14 -40.60 -12.11
C ASP A 136 -12.51 -41.08 -13.52
N GLU A 137 -11.56 -41.60 -14.31
CA GLU A 137 -11.74 -42.82 -15.10
C GLU A 137 -10.38 -43.39 -15.52
N GLU A 138 -10.32 -44.71 -15.40
CA GLU A 138 -9.22 -45.63 -15.57
C GLU A 138 -8.55 -45.52 -16.96
N ILE A 139 -7.28 -45.07 -17.04
CA ILE A 139 -6.47 -45.25 -18.25
C ILE A 139 -5.10 -45.82 -17.87
N SER A 140 -4.89 -47.07 -18.28
CA SER A 140 -3.70 -47.87 -18.05
C SER A 140 -2.45 -47.26 -18.69
N LEU A 141 -1.38 -47.09 -17.91
CA LEU A 141 -0.05 -46.71 -18.40
C LEU A 141 0.74 -47.95 -18.86
N PRO A 142 1.48 -47.91 -19.98
CA PRO A 142 2.67 -48.75 -20.17
C PRO A 142 3.93 -48.01 -19.64
N PRO A 143 5.00 -48.73 -19.28
CA PRO A 143 6.16 -48.18 -18.61
C PRO A 143 7.22 -47.69 -19.61
N SER A 144 7.87 -46.56 -19.31
CA SER A 144 9.24 -46.33 -19.77
C SER A 144 9.94 -45.27 -18.91
N ASP A 145 10.85 -45.78 -18.08
CA ASP A 145 12.26 -45.42 -17.94
C ASP A 145 12.67 -43.94 -17.83
N ILE A 146 13.36 -43.72 -16.72
CA ILE A 146 14.12 -42.53 -16.29
C ILE A 146 15.24 -42.25 -17.29
N GLU A 147 15.33 -41.03 -17.81
CA GLU A 147 16.62 -40.39 -18.12
C GLU A 147 16.60 -38.94 -17.60
N ASP A 148 17.53 -38.70 -16.69
CA ASP A 148 17.97 -37.44 -16.12
C ASP A 148 18.71 -36.67 -17.22
N ASP A 149 18.11 -35.63 -17.78
CA ASP A 149 18.79 -34.66 -18.63
C ASP A 149 18.46 -33.24 -18.15
N SER A 150 19.50 -32.54 -17.76
CA SER A 150 19.46 -31.20 -17.18
C SER A 150 19.37 -30.19 -18.30
N SER A 151 18.15 -29.77 -18.63
CA SER A 151 17.91 -28.72 -19.63
C SER A 151 17.54 -27.40 -18.96
N GLU A 152 18.27 -26.34 -19.31
CA GLU A 152 18.01 -24.91 -19.02
C GLU A 152 16.57 -24.45 -19.39
N GLU A 153 15.78 -25.31 -20.04
CA GLU A 153 14.38 -25.10 -20.45
C GLU A 153 13.35 -25.28 -19.30
N GLU A 154 13.69 -26.00 -18.22
CA GLU A 154 12.76 -26.22 -17.09
C GLU A 154 12.63 -25.01 -16.14
N GLU A 155 13.68 -24.17 -16.04
CA GLU A 155 13.64 -22.93 -15.22
C GLU A 155 12.80 -21.82 -15.87
N GLU A 156 12.77 -21.73 -17.20
CA GLU A 156 11.91 -20.78 -17.93
C GLU A 156 10.41 -21.11 -17.75
N ASP A 157 10.04 -22.39 -17.67
CA ASP A 157 8.64 -22.84 -17.56
C ASP A 157 8.04 -22.52 -16.17
N LEU A 158 8.85 -22.49 -15.10
CA LEU A 158 8.39 -22.09 -13.77
C LEU A 158 8.10 -20.59 -13.68
N GLY A 159 8.99 -19.76 -14.25
CA GLY A 159 8.85 -18.29 -14.24
C GLY A 159 7.61 -17.81 -14.98
N GLN A 160 7.32 -18.42 -16.13
CA GLN A 160 6.15 -18.06 -16.95
C GLN A 160 4.83 -18.57 -16.33
N GLN A 161 4.84 -19.72 -15.64
CA GLN A 161 3.69 -20.21 -14.88
C GLN A 161 3.32 -19.29 -13.71
N ILE A 162 4.32 -18.70 -13.04
CA ILE A 162 4.11 -17.70 -11.99
C ILE A 162 3.50 -16.42 -12.58
N GLU A 163 4.02 -15.95 -13.73
CA GLU A 163 3.45 -14.81 -14.43
C GLU A 163 1.99 -15.03 -14.81
N ASP A 164 1.64 -16.14 -15.47
CA ASP A 164 0.26 -16.37 -15.94
C ASP A 164 -0.72 -16.65 -14.80
N ALA A 165 -0.27 -17.30 -13.71
CA ALA A 165 -1.09 -17.50 -12.52
C ALA A 165 -1.39 -16.19 -11.77
N HIS A 166 -0.51 -15.20 -11.89
CA HIS A 166 -0.64 -13.93 -11.22
C HIS A 166 -0.86 -12.72 -12.14
N ALA A 167 -0.97 -12.93 -13.46
CA ALA A 167 -1.10 -11.87 -14.45
C ALA A 167 -2.37 -11.03 -14.22
N ASP A 168 -3.50 -11.70 -14.00
CA ASP A 168 -4.75 -11.02 -13.67
C ASP A 168 -4.77 -10.46 -12.24
N GLU A 169 -3.85 -10.90 -11.38
CA GLU A 169 -3.77 -10.52 -9.96
C GLU A 169 -2.81 -9.35 -9.70
N PHE A 170 -1.77 -9.14 -10.54
CA PHE A 170 -0.80 -8.04 -10.42
C PHE A 170 -0.78 -7.05 -11.59
N HIS A 171 -1.39 -7.32 -12.75
CA HIS A 171 -1.51 -6.35 -13.84
C HIS A 171 -2.78 -5.50 -13.73
N HIS A 172 -2.98 -4.84 -12.59
CA HIS A 172 -3.82 -3.65 -12.63
C HIS A 172 -3.06 -2.60 -13.44
N GLU A 173 -3.68 -2.00 -14.46
CA GLU A 173 -3.12 -0.79 -15.09
C GLU A 173 -2.68 0.16 -13.98
N ALA A 174 -1.45 0.68 -14.08
CA ALA A 174 -0.88 1.54 -13.06
C ALA A 174 -1.93 2.60 -12.69
N VAL A 175 -2.39 2.54 -11.43
CA VAL A 175 -3.43 3.44 -10.95
C VAL A 175 -2.91 4.85 -11.18
N SER A 176 -3.60 5.62 -12.04
CA SER A 176 -3.21 6.99 -12.35
C SER A 176 -3.21 7.78 -11.04
N VAL A 177 -2.01 8.05 -10.54
CA VAL A 177 -1.83 8.80 -9.30
C VAL A 177 -2.31 10.22 -9.56
N PRO A 178 -3.29 10.72 -8.80
CA PRO A 178 -3.73 12.10 -8.91
C PRO A 178 -2.53 13.04 -8.85
N LYS A 179 -2.43 13.95 -9.82
CA LYS A 179 -1.32 14.92 -9.85
C LYS A 179 -1.55 15.94 -8.75
N HIS A 180 -0.56 16.11 -7.88
CA HIS A 180 -0.51 17.21 -6.94
C HIS A 180 0.38 18.33 -7.51
N ALA A 181 0.06 19.58 -7.21
CA ALA A 181 0.83 20.74 -7.65
C ALA A 181 1.05 21.68 -6.45
N ASN A 182 2.26 22.20 -6.32
CA ASN A 182 2.53 23.24 -5.34
C ASN A 182 1.70 24.48 -5.73
N PRO A 183 0.84 24.99 -4.84
CA PRO A 183 0.03 26.19 -5.09
C PRO A 183 0.81 27.49 -5.13
N PHE A 184 2.08 27.49 -4.67
CA PHE A 184 2.91 28.70 -4.59
C PHE A 184 3.86 28.78 -5.79
N ASP A 185 3.88 29.94 -6.44
CA ASP A 185 4.78 30.23 -7.56
C ASP A 185 6.19 30.67 -7.08
N ASP A 186 6.28 31.14 -5.84
CA ASP A 186 7.48 31.71 -5.23
C ASP A 186 7.79 31.11 -3.85
N ASP A 187 9.09 31.06 -3.53
CA ASP A 187 9.60 30.55 -2.26
C ASP A 187 9.19 31.44 -1.06
N GLU A 188 8.90 32.72 -1.28
CA GLU A 188 8.48 33.66 -0.23
C GLU A 188 7.07 33.35 0.29
N SER A 189 6.11 33.09 -0.61
CA SER A 189 4.74 32.66 -0.28
C SER A 189 4.75 31.31 0.43
N MET A 190 5.64 30.40 0.01
CA MET A 190 5.82 29.11 0.66
C MET A 190 6.37 29.26 2.08
N GLN A 191 7.34 30.16 2.32
CA GLN A 191 7.83 30.47 3.67
C GLN A 191 6.74 31.13 4.52
N LEU A 192 6.01 32.09 3.96
CA LEU A 192 4.89 32.74 4.64
C LEU A 192 3.82 31.73 5.08
N PHE A 193 3.54 30.72 4.25
CA PHE A 193 2.63 29.63 4.59
C PHE A 193 3.12 28.85 5.82
N TYR A 194 4.40 28.45 5.85
CA TYR A 194 4.96 27.73 7.00
C TYR A 194 4.92 28.55 8.28
N ASP A 195 5.37 29.81 8.21
CA ASP A 195 5.39 30.72 9.37
C ASP A 195 3.96 30.94 9.92
N SER A 196 3.01 31.19 9.02
CA SER A 196 1.60 31.37 9.39
C SER A 196 0.98 30.10 9.97
N LEU A 197 1.34 28.93 9.45
CA LEU A 197 0.85 27.65 9.95
C LEU A 197 1.41 27.38 11.35
N GLU A 198 2.69 27.65 11.58
CA GLU A 198 3.32 27.51 12.90
C GLU A 198 2.69 28.45 13.92
N GLU A 199 2.47 29.72 13.57
CA GLU A 199 1.79 30.68 14.44
C GLU A 199 0.35 30.24 14.77
N ALA A 200 -0.40 29.77 13.76
CA ALA A 200 -1.77 29.27 13.96
C ALA A 200 -1.81 28.01 14.86
N MET A 201 -0.79 27.14 14.76
CA MET A 201 -0.64 25.99 15.64
C MET A 201 -0.34 26.40 17.08
N GLN A 202 0.54 27.39 17.29
CA GLN A 202 0.87 27.92 18.61
C GLN A 202 -0.32 28.65 19.27
N ALA A 203 -1.13 29.33 18.47
CA ALA A 203 -2.34 30.03 18.92
C ALA A 203 -3.55 29.12 19.15
N ASP A 204 -3.45 27.81 18.84
CA ASP A 204 -4.54 26.83 18.85
C ASP A 204 -5.78 27.30 18.06
N LEU A 205 -5.55 28.01 16.96
CA LEU A 205 -6.63 28.63 16.20
C LEU A 205 -7.38 27.57 15.39
N VAL A 206 -8.68 27.39 15.63
CA VAL A 206 -9.52 26.49 14.82
C VAL A 206 -10.41 27.36 13.93
N PRO A 207 -10.17 27.39 12.60
CA PRO A 207 -11.01 28.18 11.69
C PRO A 207 -12.45 27.67 11.68
N ALA A 208 -13.41 28.60 11.61
CA ALA A 208 -14.82 28.28 11.42
C ALA A 208 -15.09 27.91 9.95
N GLY A 209 -16.14 27.12 9.71
CA GLY A 209 -16.57 26.64 8.40
C GLY A 209 -16.02 25.27 8.02
N TYR A 210 -15.23 24.62 8.88
CA TYR A 210 -14.60 23.33 8.61
C TYR A 210 -15.18 22.17 9.45
N GLY A 211 -16.27 22.36 10.20
CA GLY A 211 -16.94 21.26 10.91
C GLY A 211 -16.18 20.70 12.12
N LEU A 212 -15.34 21.53 12.75
CA LEU A 212 -14.50 21.16 13.89
C LEU A 212 -14.91 21.84 15.20
N LEU A 213 -15.72 22.90 15.11
CA LEU A 213 -16.17 23.61 16.28
C LEU A 213 -17.46 22.98 16.83
N PRO A 214 -17.63 22.87 18.17
CA PRO A 214 -18.81 22.21 18.75
C PRO A 214 -20.17 22.81 18.32
N HIS A 215 -20.20 24.07 17.88
CA HIS A 215 -21.42 24.72 17.41
C HIS A 215 -21.76 24.39 15.95
N GLU A 216 -20.85 23.75 15.22
CA GLU A 216 -21.04 23.29 13.83
C GLU A 216 -21.54 21.84 13.78
N TRP A 217 -21.56 21.16 14.93
CA TRP A 217 -21.99 19.77 15.01
C TRP A 217 -23.49 19.66 15.22
N ASP A 218 -24.08 18.63 14.62
CA ASP A 218 -25.44 18.20 14.92
C ASP A 218 -25.54 17.60 16.34
N GLU A 219 -26.73 17.19 16.76
CA GLU A 219 -26.99 16.60 18.09
C GLU A 219 -26.10 15.39 18.42
N ASP A 220 -25.58 14.71 17.40
CA ASP A 220 -24.72 13.52 17.51
C ASP A 220 -23.23 13.84 17.79
N GLY A 221 -22.82 15.11 17.73
CA GLY A 221 -21.44 15.55 17.98
C GLY A 221 -20.43 15.16 16.90
N TYR A 222 -19.14 15.22 17.22
CA TYR A 222 -18.08 14.87 16.27
C TYR A 222 -18.01 13.34 16.04
N PRO A 223 -17.94 12.85 14.79
CA PRO A 223 -17.99 11.42 14.53
C PRO A 223 -16.79 10.65 15.09
N ALA A 224 -17.04 9.61 15.89
CA ALA A 224 -15.99 8.74 16.43
C ALA A 224 -15.55 7.58 15.49
N PHE A 225 -16.25 7.40 14.37
CA PHE A 225 -15.98 6.31 13.42
C PHE A 225 -16.32 6.73 11.99
N GLU A 226 -15.77 5.99 11.02
CA GLU A 226 -16.07 6.12 9.59
C GLU A 226 -16.43 4.76 9.00
N VAL A 227 -17.27 4.72 7.96
CA VAL A 227 -17.73 3.48 7.34
C VAL A 227 -17.17 3.33 5.93
N LEU A 228 -16.16 2.48 5.79
CA LEU A 228 -15.55 2.16 4.51
C LEU A 228 -16.34 1.12 3.72
N LYS A 229 -16.46 1.31 2.41
CA LYS A 229 -16.93 0.26 1.48
C LYS A 229 -15.78 -0.71 1.21
N SER A 230 -15.99 -1.99 1.52
CA SER A 230 -15.01 -3.07 1.41
C SER A 230 -15.38 -4.06 0.30
N GLY A 231 -14.48 -4.18 -0.70
CA GLY A 231 -14.47 -5.24 -1.72
C GLY A 231 -15.61 -5.25 -2.74
N ARG A 232 -15.55 -6.22 -3.68
CA ARG A 232 -16.54 -6.44 -4.77
C ARG A 232 -17.93 -6.93 -4.29
N GLY A 233 -18.19 -6.92 -2.99
CA GLY A 233 -19.44 -7.40 -2.38
C GLY A 233 -20.20 -6.37 -1.53
N GLY A 234 -19.76 -5.10 -1.51
CA GLY A 234 -20.47 -4.03 -0.80
C GLY A 234 -20.50 -4.15 0.73
N LYS A 235 -19.63 -4.97 1.32
CA LYS A 235 -19.52 -5.10 2.78
C LYS A 235 -19.05 -3.77 3.36
N LYS A 236 -19.69 -3.31 4.43
CA LYS A 236 -19.34 -2.07 5.13
C LYS A 236 -18.41 -2.40 6.28
N LEU A 237 -17.24 -1.75 6.32
CA LEU A 237 -16.28 -1.88 7.41
C LEU A 237 -16.32 -0.61 8.26
N ARG A 238 -16.66 -0.74 9.54
CA ARG A 238 -16.62 0.36 10.50
C ARG A 238 -15.19 0.48 11.04
N VAL A 239 -14.59 1.65 10.87
CA VAL A 239 -13.25 1.96 11.37
C VAL A 239 -13.38 3.02 12.45
N ALA A 240 -12.87 2.74 13.65
CA ALA A 240 -12.83 3.71 14.74
C ALA A 240 -11.74 4.75 14.46
N LEU A 241 -12.06 6.01 14.69
CA LEU A 241 -11.13 7.14 14.59
C LEU A 241 -11.16 7.90 15.92
N PRO A 242 -10.35 7.46 16.90
CA PRO A 242 -10.29 8.11 18.20
C PRO A 242 -9.90 9.59 18.10
N ASP A 243 -10.65 10.45 18.78
CA ASP A 243 -10.43 11.90 18.75
C ASP A 243 -9.02 12.27 19.21
N SER A 244 -8.45 11.57 20.18
CA SER A 244 -7.10 11.84 20.68
C SER A 244 -6.01 11.77 19.61
N ILE A 245 -6.24 11.04 18.51
CA ILE A 245 -5.27 10.86 17.42
C ILE A 245 -5.71 11.64 16.19
N TRP A 246 -6.98 11.51 15.80
CA TRP A 246 -7.44 11.97 14.49
C TRP A 246 -8.03 13.38 14.51
N ARG A 247 -8.50 13.86 15.66
CA ARG A 247 -9.03 15.22 15.77
C ARG A 247 -7.93 16.28 15.63
N PRO A 248 -6.77 16.18 16.31
CA PRO A 248 -5.67 17.13 16.09
C PRO A 248 -5.20 17.16 14.62
N ARG A 249 -5.22 16.00 13.95
CA ARG A 249 -4.89 15.90 12.51
C ARG A 249 -5.92 16.62 11.64
N ALA A 250 -7.22 16.51 11.97
CA ALA A 250 -8.27 17.26 11.27
C ALA A 250 -8.18 18.77 11.52
N GLU A 251 -7.85 19.18 12.74
CA GLU A 251 -7.59 20.59 13.09
C GLU A 251 -6.38 21.15 12.33
N MET A 252 -5.31 20.38 12.22
CA MET A 252 -4.14 20.73 11.41
C MET A 252 -4.50 20.91 9.93
N TRP A 253 -5.31 20.00 9.37
CA TRP A 253 -5.83 20.13 8.00
C TRP A 253 -6.63 21.42 7.80
N ALA A 254 -7.59 21.71 8.68
CA ALA A 254 -8.45 22.89 8.54
C ALA A 254 -7.65 24.20 8.67
N ARG A 255 -6.69 24.27 9.60
CA ARG A 255 -5.77 25.41 9.75
C ARG A 255 -5.00 25.65 8.47
N ALA A 256 -4.37 24.60 7.96
CA ALA A 256 -3.53 24.69 6.80
C ALA A 256 -4.32 25.03 5.54
N LEU A 257 -5.51 24.46 5.36
CA LEU A 257 -6.39 24.77 4.24
C LEU A 257 -6.87 26.23 4.29
N TYR A 258 -7.24 26.72 5.47
CA TYR A 258 -7.62 28.13 5.65
C TYR A 258 -6.49 29.09 5.26
N ILE A 259 -5.27 28.83 5.73
CA ILE A 259 -4.10 29.68 5.40
C ILE A 259 -3.77 29.59 3.91
N LEU A 260 -3.82 28.38 3.34
CA LEU A 260 -3.60 28.17 1.91
C LEU A 260 -4.58 28.99 1.07
N ASP A 261 -5.87 28.94 1.41
CA ASP A 261 -6.89 29.74 0.75
C ASP A 261 -6.57 31.24 0.88
N GLN A 262 -6.23 31.73 2.07
CA GLN A 262 -5.90 33.15 2.26
C GLN A 262 -4.72 33.62 1.40
N ILE A 263 -3.64 32.84 1.32
CA ILE A 263 -2.45 33.22 0.54
C ILE A 263 -2.74 33.16 -0.96
N THR A 264 -3.43 32.11 -1.42
CA THR A 264 -3.80 31.98 -2.84
C THR A 264 -4.74 33.10 -3.29
N TYR A 265 -5.74 33.48 -2.48
CA TYR A 265 -6.60 34.63 -2.77
C TYR A 265 -5.83 35.96 -2.84
N GLN A 266 -4.82 36.17 -1.98
CA GLN A 266 -4.00 37.40 -2.02
C GLN A 266 -3.15 37.48 -3.28
N ASN A 267 -2.59 36.35 -3.72
CA ASN A 267 -1.79 36.27 -4.94
C ASN A 267 -2.64 36.49 -6.20
N GLU A 268 -3.88 35.99 -6.24
CA GLU A 268 -4.80 36.24 -7.37
C GLU A 268 -5.31 37.69 -7.43
N ALA A 269 -5.36 38.39 -6.29
CA ALA A 269 -5.86 39.76 -6.19
C ALA A 269 -4.80 40.85 -6.48
N SER A 270 -3.52 40.47 -6.60
CA SER A 270 -2.38 41.39 -6.77
C SER A 270 -1.91 41.47 -8.23
#